data_AF-A0A846GJ32-F1
#
_entry.id   AF-A0A846GJ32-F1
#
_cell.length_a   1.000
_cell.length_b   1.000
_cell.length_c   1.000
_cell.angle_alpha   90.00
_cell.angle_beta   90.00
_cell.angle_gamma   90.00
#
_symmetry.space_group_name_H-M   'P 1'
#
loop_
_entity.id
_entity.type
_entity.pdbx_description
1 polymer ?
#
loop_
_entity_poly.entity_id
_entity_poly.type
_entity_poly.pdbx_seq_one_letter_code
_entity_poly.pdbx_strand_id
1 'polypeptide(L)'
;MTNLNTTMHKTIKIVRVAWPFGHGLDIFYREAGSKNAPTILLLHGFPTSSHMFRNLIPALADEFHLIAPDYPGFGASSMPKVDEFEYSFDKLADIVEKLTIKLDLQQYFLYVMDYGAPVGYRLASKYPNKVLGRVFKLGDPPKSPLKKGDFEYGSPLF
;
A
#
# COMPACT_ATOMS: atom_id res chain seq x y z
N MET A 1 24.40 13.92 -4.10
CA MET A 1 23.80 12.62 -4.47
C MET A 1 22.80 12.27 -3.38
N THR A 2 21.50 12.37 -3.65
CA THR A 2 20.46 12.00 -2.68
C THR A 2 20.50 10.50 -2.46
N ASN A 3 20.60 10.09 -1.20
CA ASN A 3 20.72 8.70 -0.81
C ASN A 3 19.38 7.98 -1.09
N LEU A 4 19.28 7.32 -2.25
CA LEU A 4 18.06 6.68 -2.78
C LEU A 4 17.50 5.58 -1.85
N ASN A 5 18.31 5.13 -0.89
CA ASN A 5 17.94 4.15 0.15
C ASN A 5 17.34 4.74 1.43
N THR A 6 17.06 6.05 1.47
CA THR A 6 16.38 6.64 2.62
C THR A 6 14.88 6.34 2.56
N THR A 7 14.37 5.62 3.57
CA THR A 7 12.91 5.46 3.73
C THR A 7 12.31 6.74 4.28
N MET A 8 11.45 7.37 3.50
CA MET A 8 10.69 8.56 3.90
C MET A 8 9.43 8.14 4.66
N HIS A 9 9.06 8.96 5.65
CA HIS A 9 7.81 8.83 6.40
C HIS A 9 6.93 10.03 6.05
N LYS A 10 5.77 9.78 5.45
CA LYS A 10 4.91 10.82 4.91
C LYS A 10 3.48 10.63 5.37
N THR A 11 2.73 11.72 5.42
CA THR A 11 1.31 11.72 5.75
C THR A 11 0.56 12.52 4.70
N ILE A 12 -0.57 11.99 4.24
CA ILE A 12 -1.44 12.66 3.29
C ILE A 12 -2.89 12.62 3.76
N LYS A 13 -3.57 13.75 3.62
CA LYS A 13 -4.99 13.85 4.01
C LYS A 13 -5.88 13.24 2.93
N ILE A 14 -6.68 12.24 3.28
CA ILE A 14 -7.70 11.61 2.41
C ILE A 14 -9.09 12.02 2.89
N VAL A 15 -9.85 12.68 2.01
CA VAL A 15 -11.18 13.19 2.33
C VAL A 15 -12.25 12.14 1.98
N ARG A 16 -13.18 11.90 2.92
CA ARG A 16 -14.24 10.89 2.76
C ARG A 16 -15.46 11.39 1.96
N VAL A 17 -15.74 12.70 1.96
CA VAL A 17 -16.90 13.33 1.28
C VAL A 17 -16.49 14.70 0.73
N ALA A 18 -17.14 15.17 -0.33
CA ALA A 18 -16.87 16.49 -0.90
C ALA A 18 -16.96 17.61 0.16
N TRP A 19 -16.08 18.60 0.03
CA TRP A 19 -16.08 19.83 0.83
C TRP A 19 -17.48 20.49 0.78
N PRO A 20 -18.02 21.07 1.88
CA PRO A 20 -17.40 21.36 3.18
C PRO A 20 -17.67 20.36 4.33
N PHE A 21 -18.37 19.26 4.07
CA PHE A 21 -18.88 18.39 5.15
C PHE A 21 -17.99 17.17 5.46
N GLY A 22 -16.91 16.97 4.71
CA GLY A 22 -16.03 15.81 4.87
C GLY A 22 -14.95 16.01 5.94
N HIS A 23 -14.93 15.16 6.97
CA HIS A 23 -13.73 14.98 7.79
C HIS A 23 -12.64 14.24 6.99
N GLY A 24 -11.42 14.81 6.97
CA GLY A 24 -10.27 14.18 6.33
C GLY A 24 -9.55 13.24 7.29
N LEU A 25 -9.13 12.07 6.80
CA LEU A 25 -8.23 11.16 7.51
C LEU A 25 -6.80 11.47 7.10
N ASP A 26 -5.92 11.67 8.08
CA ASP A 26 -4.49 11.70 7.86
C ASP A 26 -3.98 10.26 7.73
N ILE A 27 -3.51 9.92 6.53
CA ILE A 27 -3.02 8.58 6.18
C ILE A 27 -1.50 8.63 6.08
N PHE A 28 -0.85 7.91 6.98
CA PHE A 28 0.58 7.71 6.99
C PHE A 28 0.98 6.67 5.94
N TYR A 29 2.14 6.88 5.31
CA TYR A 29 2.77 5.90 4.45
C TYR A 29 4.30 6.06 4.43
N ARG A 30 4.98 4.96 4.15
CA ARG A 30 6.42 4.94 3.87
C ARG A 30 6.64 5.00 2.37
N GLU A 31 7.65 5.75 1.95
CA GLU A 31 8.05 5.86 0.55
C GLU A 31 9.57 5.71 0.42
N ALA A 32 10.04 4.90 -0.53
CA ALA A 32 11.46 4.75 -0.83
C ALA A 32 11.68 4.44 -2.32
N GLY A 33 12.91 4.63 -2.79
CA GLY A 33 13.30 4.39 -4.17
C GLY A 33 12.86 5.47 -5.15
N SER A 34 13.29 5.32 -6.40
CA SER A 34 13.03 6.30 -7.47
C SER A 34 11.60 6.22 -7.98
N LYS A 35 10.88 7.34 -8.06
CA LYS A 35 9.52 7.40 -8.65
C LYS A 35 9.43 6.95 -10.11
N ASN A 36 10.57 6.92 -10.82
CA ASN A 36 10.65 6.45 -12.20
C ASN A 36 10.85 4.92 -12.30
N ALA A 37 11.05 4.23 -11.17
CA ALA A 37 11.15 2.78 -11.11
C ALA A 37 9.76 2.12 -11.03
N PRO A 38 9.63 0.82 -11.36
CA PRO A 38 8.38 0.10 -11.17
C PRO A 38 7.89 0.20 -9.72
N THR A 39 6.59 0.46 -9.53
CA THR A 39 6.01 0.67 -8.20
C THR A 39 5.52 -0.63 -7.57
N ILE A 40 5.85 -0.87 -6.31
CA ILE A 40 5.26 -1.92 -5.48
C ILE A 40 4.49 -1.26 -4.34
N LEU A 41 3.19 -1.59 -4.25
CA LEU A 41 2.32 -1.22 -3.16
C LEU A 41 2.30 -2.34 -2.11
N LEU A 42 2.87 -2.05 -0.95
CA LEU A 42 3.07 -2.97 0.17
C LEU A 42 1.92 -2.85 1.17
N LEU A 43 1.02 -3.84 1.20
CA LEU A 43 -0.20 -3.83 2.01
C LEU A 43 -0.05 -4.75 3.22
N HIS A 44 -0.07 -4.15 4.42
CA HIS A 44 0.14 -4.85 5.68
C HIS A 44 -1.10 -5.60 6.17
N GLY A 45 -0.90 -6.41 7.21
CA GLY A 45 -1.92 -7.22 7.88
C GLY A 45 -2.26 -6.75 9.29
N PHE A 46 -3.15 -7.47 9.98
CA PHE A 46 -3.46 -7.29 11.40
C PHE A 46 -2.50 -8.10 12.30
N PRO A 47 -2.10 -7.61 13.49
CA PRO A 47 -2.27 -6.26 14.04
C PRO A 47 -1.07 -5.34 13.71
N THR A 48 -0.54 -5.41 12.49
CA THR A 48 0.71 -4.73 12.10
C THR A 48 0.47 -3.36 11.45
N SER A 49 1.54 -2.75 10.93
CA SER A 49 1.50 -1.52 10.13
C SER A 49 2.57 -1.60 9.03
N SER A 50 2.74 -0.55 8.22
CA SER A 50 3.84 -0.40 7.26
C SER A 50 5.23 -0.67 7.87
N HIS A 51 5.39 -0.53 9.19
CA HIS A 51 6.60 -0.88 9.91
C HIS A 51 7.02 -2.35 9.76
N MET A 52 6.07 -3.25 9.43
CA MET A 52 6.40 -4.65 9.12
C MET A 52 7.39 -4.78 7.97
N PHE A 53 7.40 -3.80 7.05
CA PHE A 53 8.25 -3.80 5.86
C PHE A 53 9.59 -3.09 6.07
N ARG A 54 9.95 -2.69 7.30
CA ARG A 54 11.17 -1.89 7.58
C ARG A 54 12.47 -2.48 7.05
N ASN A 55 12.56 -3.81 6.93
CA ASN A 55 13.72 -4.49 6.36
C ASN A 55 13.56 -4.77 4.86
N LEU A 56 12.32 -4.90 4.38
CA LEU A 56 12.02 -5.16 2.98
C LEU A 56 12.19 -3.90 2.12
N ILE A 57 11.74 -2.75 2.62
CA ILE A 57 11.84 -1.47 1.93
C ILE A 57 13.28 -1.14 1.53
N PRO A 58 14.26 -1.09 2.45
CA PRO A 58 15.64 -0.79 2.07
C PRO A 58 16.27 -1.87 1.18
N ALA A 59 15.83 -3.13 1.28
CA ALA A 59 16.34 -4.22 0.44
C ALA A 59 15.86 -4.14 -1.02
N LEU A 60 14.82 -3.36 -1.32
CA LEU A 60 14.21 -3.25 -2.64
C LEU A 60 14.27 -1.83 -3.23
N ALA A 61 14.61 -0.81 -2.43
CA ALA A 61 14.54 0.60 -2.82
C ALA A 61 15.49 0.99 -3.96
N ASP A 62 16.57 0.23 -4.18
CA ASP A 62 17.49 0.44 -5.31
C ASP A 62 16.86 0.08 -6.67
N GLU A 63 15.88 -0.81 -6.70
CA GLU A 63 15.25 -1.32 -7.93
C GLU A 63 13.80 -0.87 -8.13
N PHE A 64 13.09 -0.50 -7.05
CA PHE A 64 11.65 -0.24 -7.06
C PHE A 64 11.28 1.05 -6.36
N HIS A 65 10.17 1.63 -6.80
CA HIS A 65 9.45 2.64 -6.04
C HIS A 65 8.52 1.94 -5.05
N LEU A 66 8.68 2.15 -3.75
CA LEU A 66 7.95 1.43 -2.72
C LEU A 66 7.00 2.36 -1.99
N ILE A 67 5.73 1.96 -1.90
CA ILE A 67 4.70 2.67 -1.13
C ILE A 67 4.11 1.69 -0.12
N ALA A 68 4.19 2.01 1.17
CA ALA A 68 3.61 1.19 2.24
C ALA A 68 2.71 2.04 3.15
N PRO A 69 1.39 2.10 2.91
CA PRO A 69 0.48 2.83 3.77
C PRO A 69 0.17 2.11 5.08
N ASP A 70 -0.21 2.89 6.09
CA ASP A 70 -0.92 2.41 7.27
C ASP A 70 -2.43 2.61 7.06
N TYR A 71 -3.25 1.59 7.31
CA TYR A 71 -4.71 1.76 7.28
C TYR A 71 -5.21 2.70 8.39
N PRO A 72 -6.40 3.33 8.25
CA PRO A 72 -7.06 3.97 9.39
C PRO A 72 -7.18 2.97 10.54
N GLY A 73 -6.91 3.40 11.78
CA GLY A 73 -6.86 2.53 12.96
C GLY A 73 -5.52 1.82 13.19
N PHE A 74 -4.53 1.98 12.29
CA PHE A 74 -3.24 1.28 12.38
C PHE A 74 -2.06 2.25 12.30
N GLY A 75 -0.96 1.85 12.94
CA GLY A 75 0.32 2.55 12.87
C GLY A 75 0.21 4.04 13.17
N ALA A 76 0.69 4.87 12.25
CA ALA A 76 0.70 6.33 12.37
C ALA A 76 -0.42 7.03 11.58
N SER A 77 -1.37 6.27 11.02
CA SER A 77 -2.58 6.82 10.41
C SER A 77 -3.61 7.23 11.46
N SER A 78 -4.59 8.03 11.04
CA SER A 78 -5.72 8.43 11.88
C SER A 78 -6.44 7.22 12.47
N MET A 79 -6.91 7.34 13.71
CA MET A 79 -7.67 6.32 14.45
C MET A 79 -9.08 6.83 14.79
N PRO A 80 -9.97 6.98 13.80
CA PRO A 80 -11.35 7.38 14.04
C PRO A 80 -12.07 6.33 14.91
N LYS A 81 -13.10 6.76 15.64
CA LYS A 81 -13.95 5.83 16.38
C LYS A 81 -14.79 4.98 15.42
N VAL A 82 -15.32 3.86 15.90
CA VAL A 82 -16.13 2.91 15.09
C VAL A 82 -17.47 3.50 14.62
N ASP A 83 -17.99 4.53 15.30
CA ASP A 83 -19.17 5.30 14.90
C ASP A 83 -18.84 6.39 13.86
N GLU A 84 -17.57 6.78 13.75
CA GLU A 84 -17.07 7.74 12.77
C GLU A 84 -16.61 7.04 11.48
N PHE A 85 -15.98 5.86 11.58
CA PHE A 85 -15.45 5.09 10.46
C PHE A 85 -15.86 3.62 10.53
N GLU A 86 -16.48 3.15 9.47
CA GLU A 86 -16.78 1.74 9.28
C GLU A 86 -15.51 0.98 8.90
N TYR A 87 -15.05 0.11 9.80
CA TYR A 87 -13.89 -0.74 9.59
C TYR A 87 -14.27 -2.00 8.81
N SER A 88 -14.35 -1.88 7.49
CA SER A 88 -14.56 -2.99 6.57
C SER A 88 -13.50 -3.01 5.46
N PHE A 89 -13.26 -4.17 4.84
CA PHE A 89 -12.27 -4.29 3.76
C PHE A 89 -12.60 -3.42 2.55
N ASP A 90 -13.88 -3.14 2.30
CA ASP A 90 -14.32 -2.20 1.26
C ASP A 90 -13.84 -0.78 1.59
N LYS A 91 -14.04 -0.32 2.83
CA LYS A 91 -13.58 1.02 3.24
C LYS A 91 -12.07 1.13 3.30
N LEU A 92 -11.36 0.09 3.73
CA LEU A 92 -9.90 0.08 3.68
C LEU A 92 -9.39 0.15 2.23
N ALA A 93 -9.99 -0.59 1.30
CA ALA A 93 -9.66 -0.52 -0.12
C ALA A 93 -9.94 0.86 -0.72
N ASP A 94 -11.08 1.49 -0.39
CA ASP A 94 -11.39 2.86 -0.82
C ASP A 94 -10.32 3.87 -0.38
N ILE A 95 -9.78 3.72 0.84
CA ILE A 95 -8.72 4.60 1.35
C ILE A 95 -7.41 4.38 0.60
N VAL A 96 -7.02 3.13 0.36
CA VAL A 96 -5.80 2.82 -0.41
C VAL A 96 -5.94 3.25 -1.87
N GLU A 97 -7.12 3.10 -2.47
CA GLU A 97 -7.39 3.62 -3.81
C GLU A 97 -7.17 5.13 -3.87
N LYS A 98 -7.80 5.87 -2.96
CA LYS A 98 -7.66 7.34 -2.89
C LYS A 98 -6.20 7.76 -2.66
N LEU A 99 -5.43 6.98 -1.90
CA LEU A 99 -4.00 7.18 -1.77
C LEU A 99 -3.29 7.02 -3.11
N THR A 100 -3.54 5.93 -3.83
CA THR A 100 -2.90 5.65 -5.13
C THR A 100 -3.20 6.75 -6.15
N ILE A 101 -4.42 7.28 -6.16
CA ILE A 101 -4.83 8.39 -7.01
C ILE A 101 -4.08 9.68 -6.62
N LYS A 102 -4.01 10.02 -5.33
CA LYS A 102 -3.32 11.22 -4.86
C LYS A 102 -1.81 11.19 -5.09
N LEU A 103 -1.22 10.01 -5.10
CA LEU A 103 0.20 9.80 -5.39
C LEU A 103 0.48 9.62 -6.89
N ASP A 104 -0.54 9.74 -7.74
CA ASP A 104 -0.45 9.59 -9.19
C ASP A 104 0.12 8.22 -9.63
N LEU A 105 -0.22 7.16 -8.90
CA LEU A 105 0.22 5.80 -9.20
C LEU A 105 -0.63 5.22 -10.35
N GLN A 106 -0.04 5.20 -11.54
CA GLN A 106 -0.72 4.72 -12.74
C GLN A 106 -0.76 3.18 -12.81
N GLN A 107 0.35 2.54 -12.47
CA GLN A 107 0.48 1.08 -12.45
C GLN A 107 1.38 0.64 -11.29
N TYR A 108 1.03 -0.48 -10.66
CA TYR A 108 1.78 -1.01 -9.53
C TYR A 108 1.63 -2.53 -9.39
N PHE A 109 2.62 -3.14 -8.76
CA PHE A 109 2.51 -4.49 -8.22
C PHE A 109 1.94 -4.45 -6.81
N LEU A 110 1.22 -5.50 -6.43
CA LEU A 110 0.74 -5.68 -5.07
C LEU A 110 1.63 -6.65 -4.32
N TYR A 111 2.11 -6.26 -3.16
CA TYR A 111 2.63 -7.17 -2.14
C TYR A 111 1.66 -7.20 -0.97
N VAL A 112 1.00 -8.33 -0.75
CA VAL A 112 -0.11 -8.41 0.20
C VAL A 112 0.14 -9.44 1.30
N MET A 113 -0.25 -9.08 2.53
CA MET A 113 -0.17 -9.94 3.70
C MET A 113 -1.45 -9.80 4.53
N ASP A 114 -2.08 -10.92 4.91
CA ASP A 114 -3.28 -10.96 5.77
C ASP A 114 -4.37 -9.97 5.29
N TYR A 115 -4.74 -8.93 6.06
CA TYR A 115 -5.72 -7.90 5.66
C TYR A 115 -5.36 -7.20 4.35
N GLY A 116 -4.08 -7.13 3.99
CA GLY A 116 -3.62 -6.60 2.73
C GLY A 116 -4.13 -7.39 1.52
N ALA A 117 -4.45 -8.67 1.68
CA ALA A 117 -4.97 -9.49 0.58
C ALA A 117 -6.41 -9.13 0.18
N PRO A 118 -7.43 -9.16 1.07
CA PRO A 118 -8.77 -8.72 0.71
C PRO A 118 -8.83 -7.25 0.29
N VAL A 119 -7.94 -6.39 0.78
CA VAL A 119 -7.80 -4.98 0.33
C VAL A 119 -7.22 -4.92 -1.08
N GLY A 120 -6.07 -5.56 -1.33
CA GLY A 120 -5.41 -5.57 -2.63
C GLY A 120 -6.24 -6.23 -3.73
N TYR A 121 -6.98 -7.29 -3.41
CA TYR A 121 -7.84 -7.98 -4.37
C TYR A 121 -9.01 -7.10 -4.82
N ARG A 122 -9.59 -6.29 -3.92
CA ARG A 122 -10.61 -5.30 -4.29
C ARG A 122 -10.08 -4.27 -5.27
N LEU A 123 -8.87 -3.73 -5.03
CA LEU A 123 -8.22 -2.81 -5.96
C LEU A 123 -8.01 -3.45 -7.33
N ALA A 124 -7.51 -4.68 -7.35
CA ALA A 124 -7.19 -5.36 -8.59
C ALA A 124 -8.43 -5.80 -9.37
N SER A 125 -9.52 -6.19 -8.69
CA SER A 125 -10.81 -6.45 -9.33
C SER A 125 -11.45 -5.18 -9.88
N LYS A 126 -11.33 -4.05 -9.17
CA LYS A 126 -11.88 -2.76 -9.60
C LYS A 126 -11.05 -2.09 -10.71
N TYR A 127 -9.74 -2.28 -10.70
CA TYR A 127 -8.78 -1.65 -11.61
C TYR A 127 -7.79 -2.66 -12.22
N PRO A 128 -8.26 -3.60 -13.08
CA PRO A 128 -7.42 -4.65 -13.64
C PRO A 128 -6.22 -4.10 -14.43
N ASN A 129 -6.36 -2.91 -15.04
CA ASN A 129 -5.27 -2.28 -15.82
C ASN A 129 -4.23 -1.54 -14.96
N LYS A 130 -4.50 -1.32 -13.67
CA LYS A 130 -3.56 -0.66 -12.75
C LYS A 130 -2.70 -1.66 -11.97
N VAL A 131 -3.17 -2.88 -11.78
CA VAL A 131 -2.46 -3.93 -11.03
C VAL A 131 -1.76 -4.86 -12.00
N LEU A 132 -0.43 -4.73 -12.09
CA LEU A 132 0.38 -5.48 -13.06
C LEU A 132 0.64 -6.94 -12.66
N GLY A 133 0.63 -7.21 -11.36
CA GLY A 133 0.93 -8.52 -10.80
C GLY A 133 0.83 -8.50 -9.29
N ARG A 134 0.86 -9.68 -8.66
CA ARG A 134 0.67 -9.82 -7.21
C ARG A 134 1.69 -10.80 -6.64
N VAL A 135 2.18 -10.50 -5.44
CA VAL A 135 2.88 -11.44 -4.57
C VAL A 135 2.05 -11.57 -3.30
N PHE A 136 1.49 -12.75 -3.10
CA PHE A 136 0.76 -13.09 -1.88
C PHE A 136 1.71 -13.81 -0.92
N LYS A 137 1.69 -13.38 0.34
CA LYS A 137 2.46 -14.02 1.39
C LYS A 137 1.58 -14.39 2.56
N LEU A 138 1.49 -15.69 2.82
CA LEU A 138 0.97 -16.24 4.06
C LEU A 138 2.14 -16.51 5.01
N GLY A 139 2.08 -15.97 6.23
CA GLY A 139 2.78 -16.51 7.40
C GLY A 139 4.28 -16.28 7.57
N ASP A 140 5.12 -16.16 6.52
CA ASP A 140 6.59 -16.16 6.71
C ASP A 140 7.35 -15.02 5.99
N PRO A 141 8.28 -14.28 6.65
CA PRO A 141 9.15 -13.30 6.00
C PRO A 141 10.05 -13.96 4.92
N PRO A 142 10.46 -13.22 3.87
CA PRO A 142 11.04 -13.87 2.70
C PRO A 142 12.45 -14.31 3.07
N LYS A 143 12.80 -15.55 2.73
CA LYS A 143 14.14 -16.10 3.02
C LYS A 143 15.24 -15.46 2.15
N SER A 144 14.86 -14.65 1.15
CA SER A 144 15.74 -13.89 0.25
C SER A 144 15.11 -12.56 -0.18
N PRO A 145 15.88 -11.55 -0.64
CA PRO A 145 15.32 -10.36 -1.27
C PRO A 145 14.46 -10.75 -2.48
N LEU A 146 13.30 -10.12 -2.63
CA LEU A 146 12.47 -10.28 -3.82
C LEU A 146 13.18 -9.64 -5.02
N LYS A 147 13.02 -10.25 -6.19
CA LYS A 147 13.55 -9.74 -7.45
C LYS A 147 12.39 -9.40 -8.39
N LYS A 148 12.67 -8.60 -9.42
CA LYS A 148 11.70 -8.21 -10.46
C LYS A 148 10.97 -9.38 -11.13
N GLY A 149 11.56 -10.59 -11.14
CA GLY A 149 10.93 -11.81 -11.67
C GLY A 149 9.98 -12.54 -10.72
N ASP A 150 9.91 -12.15 -9.45
CA ASP A 150 9.08 -12.84 -8.44
C ASP A 150 7.61 -12.39 -8.47
N PHE A 151 7.30 -11.35 -9.25
CA PHE A 151 5.92 -10.87 -9.42
C PHE A 151 5.27 -11.64 -10.57
N GLU A 152 4.27 -12.48 -10.26
CA GLU A 152 3.45 -13.13 -11.27
C GLU A 152 2.67 -12.06 -12.05
N TYR A 153 3.08 -11.86 -13.30
CA TYR A 153 2.39 -11.00 -14.26
C TYR A 153 1.18 -11.73 -14.84
N GLY A 154 0.01 -11.12 -14.72
CA GLY A 154 -1.12 -11.43 -15.61
C GLY A 154 -1.73 -12.83 -15.53
N SER A 155 -1.84 -13.47 -14.35
CA SER A 155 -2.76 -14.62 -14.25
C SER A 155 -4.19 -14.14 -14.57
N PRO A 156 -4.93 -14.77 -15.49
CA PRO A 156 -6.32 -14.43 -15.74
C PRO A 156 -7.11 -14.55 -14.44
N LEU A 157 -7.96 -13.56 -14.18
CA LEU A 157 -8.88 -13.62 -13.04
C LEU A 157 -10.00 -14.61 -13.40
N PHE A 158 -10.16 -15.61 -12.53
CA PHE A 158 -11.13 -16.73 -12.52
C PHE A 158 -10.77 -17.95 -13.37
#